data_AF-A0A926ZUM3-F1
#
_entry.id   AF-A0A926ZUM3-F1
#
_cell.length_a   1.000
_cell.length_b   1.000
_cell.length_c   1.000
_cell.angle_alpha   90.00
_cell.angle_beta   90.00
_cell.angle_gamma   90.00
#
_symmetry.space_group_name_H-M   'P 1'
#
loop_
_entity.id
_entity.type
_entity.pdbx_description
1 polymer ?
#
loop_
_entity_poly.entity_id
_entity_poly.type
_entity_poly.pdbx_seq_one_letter_code
_entity_poly.pdbx_strand_id
1 'polypeptide(L)'
;MMLLHEERSINGKQAATLPQGHILKGRYSDVLRSEKGKVKGIRLQTSDQEYAVKLPKYLRPMLVRELELGAFIQVWAYPDGVAWDAVNILPLPPSEVDALGLGALPTQASQMRSSRTCVQVCRKGSCCKRGSGELWRALQQEVETNPEFQEVDLEATGCLKACKQGPNLRLPSTGEVISWASPKDAPAVLAHISKLARQRTQYGLCEIK
;
A
#
# COMPACT_ATOMS: atom_id res chain seq x y z
N MET A 1 -22.06 -58.28 -49.31
CA MET A 1 -22.83 -57.14 -48.77
C MET A 1 -21.88 -56.34 -47.89
N MET A 2 -21.36 -55.21 -48.39
CA MET A 2 -21.86 -53.84 -48.12
C MET A 2 -21.68 -53.46 -46.63
N LEU A 3 -20.69 -52.65 -46.25
CA LEU A 3 -20.53 -51.17 -46.37
C LEU A 3 -21.13 -50.40 -45.15
N LEU A 4 -20.24 -49.60 -44.51
CA LEU A 4 -20.45 -48.32 -43.77
C LEU A 4 -21.14 -48.39 -42.38
N HIS A 5 -20.84 -47.62 -41.33
CA HIS A 5 -20.22 -46.30 -41.11
C HIS A 5 -19.25 -46.37 -39.90
N GLU A 6 -18.11 -45.69 -39.80
CA GLU A 6 -17.78 -44.25 -39.88
C GLU A 6 -18.19 -43.41 -38.63
N GLU A 7 -17.13 -43.01 -37.89
CA GLU A 7 -16.89 -41.80 -37.09
C GLU A 7 -17.81 -41.35 -35.94
N ARG A 8 -17.21 -41.09 -34.76
CA ARG A 8 -16.78 -39.72 -34.40
C ARG A 8 -15.97 -39.66 -33.11
N SER A 9 -14.72 -39.24 -33.27
CA SER A 9 -13.83 -38.70 -32.26
C SER A 9 -14.47 -37.48 -31.59
N ILE A 10 -14.68 -37.54 -30.27
CA ILE A 10 -15.12 -36.39 -29.47
C ILE A 10 -13.89 -35.72 -28.85
N ASN A 11 -13.43 -34.70 -29.56
CA ASN A 11 -12.68 -33.52 -29.12
C ASN A 11 -12.11 -33.53 -27.68
N GLY A 12 -10.77 -33.52 -27.62
CA GLY A 12 -10.02 -33.03 -26.48
C GLY A 12 -10.37 -31.55 -26.20
N LYS A 13 -11.18 -31.33 -25.17
CA LYS A 13 -11.19 -30.06 -24.46
C LYS A 13 -10.06 -30.10 -23.45
N GLN A 14 -8.99 -29.37 -23.75
CA GLN A 14 -7.94 -29.04 -22.80
C GLN A 14 -8.58 -28.54 -21.51
N ALA A 15 -8.31 -29.25 -20.41
CA ALA A 15 -8.65 -28.80 -19.08
C ALA A 15 -7.91 -27.48 -18.86
N ALA A 16 -8.65 -26.38 -18.79
CA ALA A 16 -8.12 -25.13 -18.25
C ALA A 16 -7.62 -25.45 -16.84
N THR A 17 -6.30 -25.46 -16.66
CA THR A 17 -5.66 -25.66 -15.37
C THR A 17 -6.20 -24.58 -14.44
N LEU A 18 -7.02 -24.98 -13.46
CA LEU A 18 -7.46 -24.07 -12.42
C LEU A 18 -6.20 -23.48 -11.77
N PRO A 19 -6.11 -22.16 -11.55
CA PRO A 19 -4.96 -21.58 -10.87
C PRO A 19 -4.87 -22.25 -9.49
N GLN A 20 -3.74 -22.90 -9.23
CA GLN A 20 -3.52 -23.57 -7.95
C GLN A 20 -3.41 -22.49 -6.87
N GLY A 21 -4.19 -22.63 -5.80
CA GLY A 21 -4.11 -21.74 -4.65
C GLY A 21 -2.85 -22.04 -3.86
N HIS A 22 -2.05 -21.01 -3.57
CA HIS A 22 -0.86 -21.12 -2.74
C HIS A 22 -1.06 -20.39 -1.43
N ILE A 23 -0.47 -20.93 -0.37
CA ILE A 23 -0.41 -20.28 0.93
C ILE A 23 0.96 -19.60 1.03
N LEU A 24 0.98 -18.29 0.94
CA LEU A 24 2.17 -17.48 1.16
C LEU A 24 2.25 -17.13 2.64
N LYS A 25 3.36 -17.48 3.30
CA LYS A 25 3.59 -17.20 4.72
C LYS A 25 4.74 -16.22 4.84
N GLY A 26 4.52 -15.11 5.54
CA GLY A 26 5.54 -14.08 5.65
C GLY A 26 5.15 -12.93 6.54
N ARG A 27 6.00 -11.91 6.55
CA ARG A 27 5.82 -10.68 7.30
C ARG A 27 5.14 -9.63 6.43
N TYR A 28 4.07 -9.04 6.92
CA TYR A 28 3.43 -7.91 6.28
C TYR A 28 4.35 -6.68 6.32
N SER A 29 4.75 -6.15 5.16
CA SER A 29 5.75 -5.09 5.05
C SER A 29 5.20 -3.72 4.65
N ASP A 30 4.12 -3.66 3.85
CA ASP A 30 3.58 -2.39 3.34
C ASP A 30 2.17 -2.51 2.74
N VAL A 31 1.44 -1.41 2.57
CA VAL A 31 0.14 -1.32 1.88
C VAL A 31 0.32 -0.91 0.41
N LEU A 32 -0.29 -1.66 -0.53
CA LEU A 32 -0.43 -1.21 -1.91
C LEU A 32 -1.66 -0.30 -2.05
N ARG A 33 -1.44 0.97 -2.41
CA ARG A 33 -2.50 1.97 -2.64
C ARG A 33 -2.71 2.26 -4.12
N SER A 34 -3.93 2.63 -4.48
CA SER A 34 -4.25 3.20 -5.80
C SER A 34 -3.88 4.67 -5.89
N GLU A 35 -3.79 5.22 -7.10
CA GLU A 35 -3.64 6.68 -7.37
C GLU A 35 -4.72 7.56 -6.70
N LYS A 36 -5.84 6.95 -6.26
CA LYS A 36 -6.91 7.62 -5.51
C LYS A 36 -6.79 7.43 -3.99
N GLY A 37 -5.64 6.96 -3.49
CA GLY A 37 -5.36 6.67 -2.08
C GLY A 37 -6.03 5.42 -1.49
N LYS A 38 -6.93 4.76 -2.24
CA LYS A 38 -7.62 3.54 -1.76
C LYS A 38 -6.66 2.36 -1.65
N VAL A 39 -6.76 1.60 -0.56
CA VAL A 39 -6.04 0.35 -0.40
C VAL A 39 -6.49 -0.66 -1.45
N LYS A 40 -5.51 -1.25 -2.13
CA LYS A 40 -5.68 -2.25 -3.19
C LYS A 40 -5.02 -3.57 -2.85
N GLY A 41 -4.05 -3.59 -1.95
CA GLY A 41 -3.23 -4.76 -1.70
C GLY A 41 -2.30 -4.58 -0.50
N ILE A 42 -1.45 -5.57 -0.28
CA ILE A 42 -0.36 -5.58 0.69
C ILE A 42 0.93 -6.06 0.02
N ARG A 43 2.07 -5.72 0.63
CA ARG A 43 3.36 -6.35 0.37
C ARG A 43 3.64 -7.36 1.48
N LEU A 44 4.00 -8.57 1.06
CA LEU A 44 4.32 -9.68 1.94
C LEU A 44 5.78 -10.07 1.74
N GLN A 45 6.60 -9.89 2.77
CA GLN A 45 7.99 -10.32 2.78
C GLN A 45 8.08 -11.76 3.27
N THR A 46 8.50 -12.69 2.42
CA THR A 46 8.87 -14.05 2.82
C THR A 46 10.39 -14.15 3.00
N SER A 47 10.90 -15.34 3.33
CA SER A 47 12.35 -15.61 3.40
C SER A 47 13.06 -15.36 2.07
N ASP A 48 12.37 -15.65 0.96
CA ASP A 48 13.00 -15.74 -0.35
C ASP A 48 12.77 -14.48 -1.19
N GLN A 49 11.62 -13.82 -1.05
CA GLN A 49 11.25 -12.65 -1.85
C GLN A 49 10.11 -11.82 -1.24
N GLU A 50 9.89 -10.63 -1.81
CA GLU A 50 8.72 -9.81 -1.49
C GLU A 50 7.63 -10.01 -2.56
N TYR A 51 6.41 -10.28 -2.12
CA TYR A 51 5.25 -10.46 -3.00
C TYR A 51 4.28 -9.27 -2.92
N ALA A 52 3.85 -8.79 -4.08
CA ALA A 52 2.74 -7.86 -4.20
C ALA A 52 1.41 -8.63 -4.26
N VAL A 53 0.62 -8.54 -3.18
CA VAL A 53 -0.64 -9.25 -3.03
C VAL A 53 -1.81 -8.28 -3.13
N LYS A 54 -2.59 -8.36 -4.21
CA LYS A 54 -3.85 -7.64 -4.38
C LYS A 54 -4.91 -8.18 -3.42
N LEU A 55 -5.59 -7.26 -2.76
CA LEU A 55 -6.68 -7.57 -1.84
C LEU A 55 -8.03 -7.53 -2.57
N PRO A 56 -8.88 -8.55 -2.33
CA PRO A 56 -10.25 -8.52 -2.79
C PRO A 56 -11.02 -7.42 -2.05
N LYS A 57 -12.08 -6.91 -2.69
CA LYS A 57 -12.77 -5.70 -2.21
C LYS A 57 -13.27 -5.80 -0.76
N TYR A 58 -13.68 -7.00 -0.33
CA TYR A 58 -14.22 -7.26 1.01
C TYR A 58 -13.15 -7.24 2.10
N LEU A 59 -11.89 -7.57 1.79
CA LEU A 59 -10.79 -7.58 2.78
C LEU A 59 -10.17 -6.19 3.02
N ARG A 60 -10.31 -5.27 2.07
CA ARG A 60 -9.67 -3.94 2.13
C ARG A 60 -10.02 -3.10 3.38
N PRO A 61 -11.28 -2.95 3.83
CA PRO A 61 -11.59 -2.11 4.97
C PRO A 61 -11.18 -2.72 6.32
N MET A 62 -11.21 -4.05 6.44
CA MET A 62 -10.86 -4.75 7.68
C MET A 62 -9.35 -4.78 7.89
N LEU A 63 -8.58 -5.14 6.86
CA LEU A 63 -7.13 -5.25 6.98
C LEU A 63 -6.44 -3.92 7.29
N VAL A 64 -6.97 -2.79 6.81
CA VAL A 64 -6.41 -1.46 7.15
C VAL A 64 -6.54 -1.13 8.63
N ARG A 65 -7.52 -1.73 9.32
CA ARG A 65 -7.79 -1.47 10.74
C ARG A 65 -7.06 -2.44 11.65
N GLU A 66 -6.90 -3.69 11.23
CA GLU A 66 -6.45 -4.78 12.09
C GLU A 66 -5.02 -5.26 11.79
N LEU A 67 -4.50 -5.01 10.59
CA LEU A 67 -3.18 -5.51 10.20
C LEU A 67 -2.08 -4.51 10.57
N GLU A 68 -1.27 -4.87 11.57
CA GLU A 68 -0.10 -4.09 11.98
C GLU A 68 1.11 -4.40 11.10
N LEU A 69 1.81 -3.37 10.64
CA LEU A 69 3.04 -3.53 9.86
C LEU A 69 4.08 -4.30 10.68
N GLY A 70 4.63 -5.37 10.10
CA GLY A 70 5.49 -6.32 10.79
C GLY A 70 4.76 -7.56 11.32
N ALA A 71 3.43 -7.62 11.26
CA ALA A 71 2.67 -8.82 11.63
C ALA A 71 3.03 -10.01 10.71
N PHE A 72 3.19 -11.18 11.31
CA PHE A 72 3.32 -12.42 10.55
C PHE A 72 1.93 -12.91 10.14
N ILE A 73 1.76 -13.16 8.86
CA ILE A 73 0.48 -13.55 8.26
C ILE A 73 0.68 -14.69 7.27
N GLN A 74 -0.38 -15.46 7.11
CA GLN A 74 -0.54 -16.37 5.99
C GLN A 74 -1.63 -15.86 5.06
N VAL A 75 -1.30 -15.83 3.77
CA VAL A 75 -2.15 -15.32 2.71
C VAL A 75 -2.47 -16.48 1.78
N TRP A 76 -3.74 -16.81 1.65
CA TRP A 76 -4.21 -17.73 0.62
C TRP A 76 -4.39 -16.93 -0.65
N ALA A 77 -3.60 -17.21 -1.68
CA ALA A 77 -3.59 -16.42 -2.91
C ALA A 77 -3.40 -17.26 -4.17
N TYR A 78 -3.86 -16.71 -5.29
CA TYR A 78 -3.62 -17.26 -6.62
C TYR A 78 -2.62 -16.37 -7.37
N PRO A 79 -1.71 -16.95 -8.18
CA PRO A 79 -0.83 -16.16 -9.03
C PRO A 79 -1.65 -15.44 -10.12
N ASP A 80 -1.45 -14.14 -10.25
CA ASP A 80 -2.04 -13.26 -11.27
C ASP A 80 -0.90 -12.52 -12.00
N GLY A 81 -0.23 -13.24 -12.90
CA GLY A 81 0.93 -12.75 -13.64
C GLY A 81 2.10 -12.44 -12.70
N VAL A 82 2.39 -11.15 -12.53
CA VAL A 82 3.46 -10.65 -11.63
C VAL A 82 2.98 -10.33 -10.22
N ALA A 83 1.67 -10.39 -9.97
CA ALA A 83 1.05 -10.13 -8.68
C ALA A 83 0.33 -11.39 -8.17
N TRP A 84 -0.17 -11.31 -6.94
CA TRP A 84 -0.94 -12.38 -6.31
C TRP A 84 -2.31 -11.87 -5.91
N ASP A 85 -3.39 -12.58 -6.23
CA ASP A 85 -4.73 -12.24 -5.78
C ASP A 85 -5.05 -12.98 -4.48
N ALA A 86 -5.18 -12.25 -3.37
CA ALA A 86 -5.58 -12.83 -2.09
C ALA A 86 -7.05 -13.27 -2.10
N VAL A 87 -7.29 -14.37 -1.43
CA VAL A 87 -8.60 -14.88 -1.07
C VAL A 87 -8.83 -14.66 0.42
N ASN A 88 -7.84 -15.01 1.24
CA ASN A 88 -7.96 -14.89 2.67
C ASN A 88 -6.62 -14.56 3.31
N ILE A 89 -6.68 -13.88 4.45
CA ILE A 89 -5.50 -13.53 5.24
C ILE A 89 -5.80 -13.87 6.69
N LEU A 90 -4.90 -14.64 7.29
CA LEU A 90 -4.98 -15.04 8.69
C LEU A 90 -3.67 -14.68 9.39
N PRO A 91 -3.71 -14.33 10.68
CA PRO A 91 -2.50 -14.25 11.49
C PRO A 91 -1.74 -15.58 11.43
N LEU A 92 -0.41 -15.50 11.33
CA LEU A 92 0.44 -16.66 11.45
C LEU A 92 0.78 -16.85 12.94
N PRO A 93 0.49 -18.03 13.54
CA PRO A 93 0.77 -18.24 14.94
C PRO A 93 2.29 -18.22 15.20
N PRO A 94 2.76 -17.72 16.37
CA PRO A 94 4.19 -17.62 16.67
C PRO A 94 4.95 -18.95 16.53
N SER A 95 4.29 -20.05 16.88
CA SER A 95 4.86 -21.41 16.72
C SER A 95 5.22 -21.75 15.27
N GLU A 96 4.44 -21.26 14.29
CA GLU A 96 4.76 -21.43 12.87
C GLU A 96 5.83 -20.45 12.39
N VAL A 97 5.88 -19.24 12.95
CA VAL A 97 6.94 -18.26 12.66
C VAL A 97 8.30 -18.82 13.04
N ASP A 98 8.39 -19.44 14.23
CA ASP A 98 9.60 -20.07 14.74
C ASP A 98 9.99 -21.30 13.92
N ALA A 99 9.03 -22.17 13.61
CA ALA A 99 9.25 -23.37 12.80
C ALA A 99 9.75 -23.04 11.38
N LEU A 100 9.35 -21.89 10.82
CA LEU A 100 9.78 -21.41 9.51
C LEU A 100 11.05 -20.54 9.57
N GLY A 101 11.64 -20.33 10.76
CA GLY A 101 12.80 -19.46 10.94
C GLY A 101 12.56 -17.99 10.59
N LEU A 102 11.29 -17.58 10.44
CA LEU A 102 10.90 -16.22 10.06
C LEU A 102 11.14 -15.20 11.19
N GLY A 103 11.28 -15.68 12.43
CA GLY A 103 11.60 -14.85 13.60
C GLY A 103 13.04 -14.32 13.63
N ALA A 104 13.96 -14.91 12.86
CA ALA A 104 15.38 -14.53 12.81
C ALA A 104 15.74 -13.61 11.63
N LEU A 105 14.80 -13.31 10.73
CA LEU A 105 15.01 -12.32 9.68
C LEU A 105 15.28 -10.96 10.34
N PRO A 106 16.35 -10.24 9.97
CA PRO A 106 16.65 -8.96 10.59
C PRO A 106 15.42 -8.05 10.52
N THR A 107 14.93 -7.66 11.70
CA THR A 107 13.87 -6.66 11.93
C THR A 107 14.29 -5.26 11.45
N GLN A 108 15.45 -5.13 10.78
CA GLN A 108 16.07 -3.86 10.41
C GLN A 108 15.41 -3.15 9.21
N ALA A 109 14.49 -3.79 8.48
CA ALA A 109 13.75 -3.12 7.38
C ALA A 109 12.28 -2.79 7.68
N SER A 110 11.67 -3.37 8.74
CA SER A 110 10.24 -3.14 9.04
C SER A 110 9.99 -2.18 10.20
N GLN A 111 10.99 -1.88 11.04
CA GLN A 111 10.87 -0.83 12.05
C GLN A 111 10.87 0.59 11.45
N MET A 112 11.21 0.76 10.17
CA MET A 112 11.36 2.08 9.55
C MET A 112 10.18 2.47 8.65
N ARG A 113 9.17 1.61 8.47
CA ARG A 113 8.04 1.90 7.58
C ARG A 113 6.65 1.79 8.23
N SER A 114 6.55 1.40 9.49
CA SER A 114 5.27 1.08 10.13
C SER A 114 4.39 2.27 10.55
N SER A 115 4.85 3.51 10.35
CA SER A 115 4.15 4.74 10.76
C SER A 115 4.16 5.83 9.66
N ARG A 116 4.52 5.48 8.42
CA ARG A 116 4.79 6.51 7.41
C ARG A 116 3.56 7.34 7.11
N THR A 117 3.68 8.65 7.31
CA THR A 117 2.60 9.59 7.08
C THR A 117 2.61 10.02 5.63
N CYS A 118 1.61 9.54 4.90
CA CYS A 118 1.43 9.89 3.49
C CYS A 118 0.89 11.32 3.35
N VAL A 119 1.47 12.07 2.42
CA VAL A 119 1.08 13.43 2.05
C VAL A 119 0.79 13.44 0.55
N GLN A 120 -0.42 13.84 0.19
CA GLN A 120 -0.86 13.91 -1.19
C GLN A 120 -0.70 15.32 -1.75
N VAL A 121 0.11 15.50 -2.78
CA VAL A 121 0.35 16.80 -3.44
C VAL A 121 -0.46 16.89 -4.73
N CYS A 122 -1.29 17.93 -4.87
CA CYS A 122 -2.08 18.15 -6.09
C CYS A 122 -1.16 18.55 -7.25
N ARG A 123 -1.04 17.68 -8.26
CA ARG A 123 -0.20 17.90 -9.45
C ARG A 123 -1.01 18.06 -10.74
N LYS A 124 -2.17 18.74 -10.66
CA LYS A 124 -3.02 19.00 -11.83
C LYS A 124 -3.51 20.44 -11.91
N GLY A 125 -3.80 20.89 -13.13
CA GLY A 125 -4.54 22.12 -13.41
C GLY A 125 -3.85 23.37 -12.84
N SER A 126 -4.60 24.20 -12.14
CA SER A 126 -4.09 25.46 -11.57
C SER A 126 -3.00 25.25 -10.51
N CYS A 127 -2.93 24.10 -9.83
CA CYS A 127 -1.85 23.83 -8.87
C CYS A 127 -0.50 23.70 -9.60
N CYS A 128 -0.46 23.07 -10.78
CA CYS A 128 0.77 23.02 -11.59
C CYS A 128 1.19 24.42 -12.05
N LYS A 129 0.23 25.20 -12.54
CA LYS A 129 0.48 26.59 -12.99
C LYS A 129 0.96 27.51 -11.87
N ARG A 130 0.68 27.16 -10.61
CA ARG A 130 1.05 27.92 -9.40
C ARG A 130 2.26 27.36 -8.67
N GLY A 131 3.03 26.47 -9.29
CA GLY A 131 4.30 26.00 -8.73
C GLY A 131 4.24 24.70 -7.93
N SER A 132 3.16 23.90 -8.01
CA SER A 132 3.12 22.59 -7.31
C SER A 132 4.24 21.63 -7.74
N GLY A 133 4.80 21.79 -8.94
CA GLY A 133 5.96 21.01 -9.40
C GLY A 133 7.25 21.38 -8.68
N GLU A 134 7.46 22.66 -8.39
CA GLU A 134 8.59 23.15 -7.59
C GLU A 134 8.42 22.74 -6.13
N LEU A 135 7.21 22.88 -5.60
CA LEU A 135 6.86 22.42 -4.26
C LEU A 135 7.10 20.92 -4.10
N TRP A 136 6.70 20.10 -5.08
CA TRP A 136 6.95 18.66 -5.08
C TRP A 136 8.45 18.34 -4.96
N ARG A 137 9.30 19.02 -5.74
CA ARG A 137 10.75 18.80 -5.68
C ARG A 137 11.33 19.24 -4.35
N ALA A 138 10.91 20.38 -3.82
CA ALA A 138 11.34 20.86 -2.51
C ALA A 138 10.97 19.85 -1.40
N LEU A 139 9.73 19.35 -1.40
CA LEU A 139 9.30 18.32 -0.46
C LEU A 139 10.10 17.02 -0.61
N GLN A 140 10.35 16.56 -1.83
CA GLN A 140 11.16 15.36 -2.07
C GLN A 140 12.58 15.51 -1.53
N GLN A 141 13.23 16.64 -1.85
CA GLN A 141 14.58 16.92 -1.39
C GLN A 141 14.65 16.95 0.15
N GLU A 142 13.66 17.56 0.81
CA GLU A 142 13.58 17.60 2.27
C GLU A 142 13.40 16.20 2.88
N VAL A 143 12.50 15.37 2.32
CA VAL A 143 12.29 13.98 2.78
C VAL A 143 13.54 13.12 2.58
N GLU A 144 14.28 13.32 1.50
CA GLU A 144 15.50 12.57 1.18
C GLU A 144 16.70 13.01 2.02
N THR A 145 16.84 14.32 2.28
CA THR A 145 18.02 14.90 2.93
C THR A 145 17.91 14.91 4.46
N ASN A 146 16.69 15.02 5.01
CA ASN A 146 16.49 15.15 6.45
C ASN A 146 15.97 13.86 7.08
N PRO A 147 16.77 13.21 7.96
CA PRO A 147 16.35 12.00 8.68
C PRO A 147 15.04 12.15 9.46
N GLU A 148 14.70 13.36 9.91
CA GLU A 148 13.46 13.65 10.64
C GLU A 148 12.20 13.41 9.81
N PHE A 149 12.29 13.54 8.49
CA PHE A 149 11.18 13.35 7.56
C PHE A 149 11.23 12.00 6.85
N GLN A 150 12.13 11.10 7.25
CA GLN A 150 12.19 9.74 6.73
C GLN A 150 10.94 8.93 7.02
N GLU A 151 10.02 9.39 7.87
CA GLU A 151 8.72 8.76 8.07
C GLU A 151 7.60 9.41 7.22
N VAL A 152 7.91 10.33 6.31
CA VAL A 152 6.92 10.96 5.44
C VAL A 152 7.00 10.39 4.03
N ASP A 153 5.85 9.97 3.49
CA ASP A 153 5.76 9.53 2.10
C ASP A 153 5.01 10.56 1.26
N LEU A 154 5.52 10.84 0.07
CA LEU A 154 4.90 11.80 -0.86
C LEU A 154 4.17 11.07 -1.98
N GLU A 155 2.90 11.39 -2.17
CA GLU A 155 2.07 10.85 -3.24
C GLU A 155 1.55 11.96 -4.14
N ALA A 156 1.69 11.79 -5.46
CA ALA A 156 1.05 12.68 -6.41
C ALA A 156 -0.46 12.39 -6.46
N THR A 157 -1.29 13.43 -6.37
CA THR A 157 -2.74 13.29 -6.48
C THR A 157 -3.37 14.20 -7.52
N GLY A 158 -4.61 13.88 -7.88
CA GLY A 158 -5.46 14.67 -8.76
C GLY A 158 -5.98 15.96 -8.12
N CYS A 159 -6.98 16.58 -8.76
CA CYS A 159 -7.53 17.84 -8.29
C CYS A 159 -8.20 17.71 -6.91
N LEU A 160 -7.74 18.49 -5.94
CA LEU A 160 -8.32 18.61 -4.59
C LEU A 160 -9.51 19.60 -4.51
N LYS A 161 -10.03 20.05 -5.66
CA LYS A 161 -11.15 21.01 -5.79
C LYS A 161 -10.96 22.39 -5.13
N ALA A 162 -9.79 22.67 -4.56
CA ALA A 162 -9.40 23.98 -4.02
C ALA A 162 -8.50 24.77 -4.98
N CYS A 163 -8.75 24.71 -6.30
CA CYS A 163 -7.84 25.24 -7.33
C CYS A 163 -7.49 26.73 -7.19
N LYS A 164 -8.40 27.53 -6.62
CA LYS A 164 -8.18 28.96 -6.37
C LYS A 164 -7.11 29.22 -5.31
N GLN A 165 -6.89 28.25 -4.43
CA GLN A 165 -5.97 28.32 -3.29
C GLN A 165 -4.74 27.44 -3.49
N GLY A 166 -4.46 27.03 -4.73
CA GLY A 166 -3.31 26.18 -5.03
C GLY A 166 -1.96 26.92 -4.90
N PRO A 167 -0.85 26.19 -4.73
CA PRO A 167 -0.73 24.73 -4.60
C PRO A 167 -1.39 24.14 -3.34
N ASN A 168 -1.95 22.93 -3.46
CA ASN A 168 -2.65 22.26 -2.37
C ASN A 168 -2.02 20.91 -2.06
N LEU A 169 -1.93 20.59 -0.76
CA LEU A 169 -1.61 19.28 -0.24
C LEU A 169 -2.78 18.75 0.60
N ARG A 170 -2.86 17.44 0.75
CA ARG A 170 -3.82 16.78 1.63
C ARG A 170 -3.10 15.74 2.48
N LEU A 171 -3.43 15.70 3.77
CA LEU A 171 -3.05 14.62 4.66
C LEU A 171 -4.21 13.63 4.72
N PRO A 172 -4.12 12.42 4.11
CA PRO A 172 -5.23 11.48 4.12
C PRO A 172 -5.57 10.95 5.51
N SER A 173 -4.60 10.95 6.43
CA SER A 173 -4.76 10.49 7.81
C SER A 173 -5.67 11.37 8.66
N THR A 174 -5.67 12.68 8.41
CA THR A 174 -6.50 13.68 9.13
C THR A 174 -7.61 14.27 8.28
N GLY A 175 -7.52 14.15 6.95
CA GLY A 175 -8.39 14.85 6.01
C GLY A 175 -8.04 16.32 5.80
N GLU A 176 -7.02 16.83 6.51
CA GLU A 176 -6.57 18.22 6.44
C GLU A 176 -6.04 18.57 5.04
N VAL A 177 -6.37 19.78 4.59
CA VAL A 177 -5.89 20.33 3.31
C VAL A 177 -5.06 21.58 3.61
N ILE A 178 -3.81 21.56 3.17
CA ILE A 178 -2.90 22.69 3.26
C ILE A 178 -2.92 23.40 1.91
N SER A 179 -3.28 24.68 1.92
CA SER A 179 -3.40 25.52 0.73
C SER A 179 -2.33 26.61 0.71
N TRP A 180 -2.10 27.21 -0.46
CA TRP A 180 -1.12 28.28 -0.69
C TRP A 180 0.33 27.89 -0.39
N ALA A 181 0.64 26.60 -0.36
CA ALA A 181 1.98 26.14 -0.07
C ALA A 181 2.94 26.50 -1.20
N SER A 182 4.08 27.09 -0.84
CA SER A 182 5.19 27.38 -1.73
C SER A 182 6.37 26.46 -1.46
N PRO A 183 7.35 26.34 -2.38
CA PRO A 183 8.55 25.54 -2.15
C PRO A 183 9.30 25.89 -0.86
N LYS A 184 9.27 27.16 -0.45
CA LYS A 184 9.91 27.64 0.79
C LYS A 184 9.24 27.12 2.06
N ASP A 185 7.97 26.75 1.97
CA ASP A 185 7.18 26.24 3.09
C ASP A 185 7.39 24.74 3.31
N ALA A 186 8.12 24.05 2.42
CA ALA A 186 8.31 22.60 2.47
C ALA A 186 8.79 22.09 3.84
N PRO A 187 9.81 22.69 4.50
CA PRO A 187 10.24 22.23 5.83
C PRO A 187 9.15 22.42 6.89
N ALA A 188 8.46 23.56 6.88
CA ALA A 188 7.40 23.86 7.85
C ALA A 188 6.19 22.94 7.67
N VAL A 189 5.82 22.65 6.42
CA VAL A 189 4.75 21.72 6.08
C VAL A 189 5.10 20.31 6.57
N LEU A 190 6.31 19.81 6.28
CA LEU A 190 6.76 18.50 6.74
C LEU A 190 6.84 18.39 8.26
N ALA A 191 7.34 19.43 8.95
CA ALA A 191 7.36 19.49 10.40
C ALA A 191 5.95 19.41 11.01
N HIS A 192 4.98 20.12 10.43
CA HIS A 192 3.56 20.04 10.83
C HIS A 192 3.00 18.64 10.64
N ILE A 193 3.24 18.03 9.47
CA ILE A 193 2.81 16.65 9.15
C ILE A 193 3.40 15.64 10.15
N SER A 194 4.70 15.69 10.39
CA SER A 194 5.38 14.80 11.34
C SER A 194 4.87 14.99 12.76
N LYS A 195 4.55 16.23 13.17
CA LYS A 195 3.95 16.50 14.47
C LYS A 195 2.56 15.86 14.59
N LEU A 196 1.71 16.00 13.58
CA LEU A 196 0.38 15.38 13.55
C LEU A 196 0.45 13.85 13.58
N ALA A 197 1.44 13.28 12.90
CA ALA A 197 1.71 11.84 12.92
C ALA A 197 2.05 11.35 14.33
N ARG A 198 3.02 12.00 14.99
CA ARG A 198 3.48 11.64 16.35
C ARG A 198 2.36 11.80 17.38
N GLN A 199 1.54 12.83 17.27
CA GLN A 199 0.39 13.05 18.16
C GLN A 199 -0.64 11.93 18.05
N ARG A 200 -0.91 11.40 16.85
CA ARG A 200 -1.85 10.27 16.69
C ARG A 200 -1.31 8.97 17.27
N THR A 201 0.01 8.75 17.23
CA THR A 201 0.65 7.59 17.86
C THR A 201 0.59 7.66 19.39
N GLN A 202 0.65 8.87 19.96
CA GLN A 202 0.62 9.09 21.41
C GLN A 202 -0.78 9.04 22.04
N TYR A 203 -1.85 9.32 21.27
CA TYR A 203 -3.25 9.31 21.75
C TYR A 203 -4.11 8.27 21.01
N GLY A 204 -3.74 6.99 21.07
CA GLY A 204 -4.51 5.91 20.45
C GLY A 204 -6.02 6.03 20.71
N LEU A 205 -6.82 5.99 19.62
CA LEU A 205 -8.28 5.78 19.61
C LEU A 205 -9.11 6.63 20.62
N CYS A 206 -9.47 7.84 20.22
CA CYS A 206 -10.71 8.52 20.65
C CYS A 206 -11.22 9.31 19.43
N GLU A 207 -12.43 9.18 18.90
CA GLU A 207 -13.70 8.66 19.43
C GLU A 207 -14.45 7.87 18.36
N ILE A 208 -15.17 6.85 18.83
CA ILE A 208 -16.38 6.32 18.20
C ILE A 208 -17.46 7.40 18.33
N LYS A 209 -18.08 7.80 17.23
CA LYS A 209 -19.51 8.12 17.17
C LYS A 209 -20.08 7.61 15.85
#